data_AF-A0A8T5ED93-F1
#
_entry.id   AF-A0A8T5ED93-F1
#
_cell.length_a   1.000
_cell.length_b   1.000
_cell.length_c   1.000
_cell.angle_alpha   90.00
_cell.angle_beta   90.00
_cell.angle_gamma   90.00
#
_symmetry.space_group_name_H-M   'P 1'
#
loop_
_entity.id
_entity.type
_entity.pdbx_description
1 polymer ?
#
loop_
_entity_poly.entity_id
_entity_poly.type
_entity_poly.pdbx_seq_one_letter_code
_entity_poly.pdbx_strand_id
1 'polypeptide(L)'
;LGVKKEKIIYALNKSDLMKREQINYKTELLNLTENEKVISVSSKTGENIKELKKIIEDIIVNQNPYKYKKNKSEGAVETFGY
;
A
#
# COMPACT_ATOMS: atom_id res chain seq x y z
N LEU A 1 -6.30 14.21 11.30
CA LEU A 1 -6.03 13.89 9.88
C LEU A 1 -7.26 14.28 9.07
N GLY A 2 -7.21 15.33 8.27
CA GLY A 2 -8.36 15.79 7.47
C GLY A 2 -8.69 14.92 6.26
N VAL A 3 -8.31 13.64 6.27
CA VAL A 3 -8.47 12.70 5.16
C VAL A 3 -9.64 11.78 5.47
N LYS A 4 -10.52 11.58 4.48
CA LYS A 4 -11.64 10.63 4.59
C LYS A 4 -11.11 9.21 4.77
N LYS A 5 -11.64 8.46 5.73
CA LYS A 5 -11.19 7.08 6.04
C LYS A 5 -11.23 6.16 4.81
N GLU A 6 -12.23 6.32 3.95
CA GLU A 6 -12.37 5.58 2.67
C GLU A 6 -11.20 5.77 1.69
N LYS A 7 -10.36 6.80 1.89
CA LYS A 7 -9.19 7.10 1.06
C LYS A 7 -7.87 6.64 1.68
N ILE A 8 -7.90 6.01 2.86
CA ILE A 8 -6.71 5.55 3.57
C ILE A 8 -6.44 4.09 3.20
N ILE A 9 -5.17 3.77 2.93
CA ILE A 9 -4.63 2.41 2.85
C ILE A 9 -3.70 2.23 4.04
N TYR A 10 -3.82 1.12 4.75
CA TYR A 10 -2.91 0.74 5.83
C TYR A 10 -1.93 -0.31 5.31
N ALA A 11 -0.66 0.07 5.24
CA ALA A 11 0.43 -0.85 4.90
C ALA A 11 1.13 -1.30 6.20
N LEU A 12 0.85 -2.54 6.64
CA LEU A 12 1.48 -3.14 7.81
C LEU A 12 2.88 -3.66 7.43
N ASN A 13 3.91 -2.88 7.73
CA ASN A 13 5.28 -3.21 7.37
C ASN A 13 5.95 -4.23 8.32
N LYS A 14 7.06 -4.81 7.87
CA LYS A 14 7.91 -5.81 8.56
C LYS A 14 7.27 -7.18 8.71
N SER A 15 6.45 -7.58 7.75
CA SER A 15 5.83 -8.91 7.71
C SER A 15 6.84 -10.05 7.69
N ASP A 16 8.06 -9.81 7.19
CA ASP A 16 9.19 -10.74 7.24
C ASP A 16 9.63 -11.11 8.67
N LEU A 17 9.25 -10.30 9.67
CA LEU A 17 9.59 -10.52 11.08
C LEU A 17 8.43 -11.14 11.89
N MET A 18 7.29 -11.42 11.26
CA MET A 18 6.07 -11.78 11.96
C MET A 18 5.38 -12.98 11.31
N LYS A 19 4.79 -13.85 12.14
CA LYS A 19 3.92 -14.92 11.65
C LYS A 19 2.56 -14.35 11.24
N ARG A 20 1.90 -15.03 10.31
CA ARG A 20 0.57 -14.63 9.81
C ARG A 20 -0.46 -14.50 10.94
N GLU A 21 -0.45 -15.39 11.95
CA GLU A 21 -1.39 -15.26 13.08
C GLU A 21 -1.15 -13.98 13.89
N GLN A 22 0.11 -13.58 14.07
CA GLN A 22 0.45 -12.35 14.80
C GLN A 22 0.05 -11.09 14.03
N ILE A 23 0.15 -11.14 12.70
CA ILE A 23 -0.31 -10.07 11.81
C ILE A 23 -1.83 -9.95 11.87
N ASN A 24 -2.56 -11.08 11.83
CA ASN A 24 -4.01 -11.09 11.95
C ASN A 24 -4.49 -10.52 13.29
N TYR A 25 -3.89 -10.97 14.40
CA TYR A 25 -4.21 -10.46 15.73
C TYR A 25 -3.99 -8.94 15.85
N LYS A 26 -2.91 -8.42 15.26
CA LYS A 26 -2.65 -6.97 15.26
C LYS A 26 -3.64 -6.20 14.38
N THR A 27 -4.05 -6.78 13.25
CA THR A 27 -5.07 -6.20 12.36
C THR A 27 -6.40 -6.07 13.09
N GLU A 28 -6.79 -7.10 13.84
CA GLU A 28 -7.98 -7.10 14.70
C GLU A 28 -7.85 -6.09 15.85
N LEU A 29 -6.72 -6.09 16.57
CA LEU A 29 -6.47 -5.16 17.68
C LEU A 29 -6.56 -3.69 17.26
N LEU A 30 -6.18 -3.39 16.02
CA LEU A 30 -6.23 -2.05 15.44
C LEU A 30 -7.59 -1.72 14.79
N ASN A 31 -8.57 -2.63 14.87
CA ASN A 31 -9.89 -2.54 14.23
C ASN A 31 -9.81 -2.26 12.72
N LEU A 32 -8.75 -2.72 12.04
CA LEU A 32 -8.57 -2.49 10.60
C LEU A 32 -9.36 -3.52 9.76
N THR A 33 -10.05 -4.46 10.40
CA THR A 33 -10.78 -5.57 9.76
C THR A 33 -12.11 -5.15 9.12
N GLU A 34 -12.74 -4.07 9.58
CA GLU A 34 -14.15 -3.85 9.26
C GLU A 34 -14.43 -3.07 7.97
N ASN A 35 -13.51 -2.26 7.43
CA ASN A 35 -13.77 -1.49 6.20
C ASN A 35 -12.51 -0.90 5.54
N GLU A 36 -11.31 -1.32 5.96
CA GLU A 36 -10.07 -0.63 5.61
C GLU A 36 -9.23 -1.46 4.63
N LYS A 37 -8.65 -0.78 3.64
CA LYS A 37 -7.71 -1.39 2.70
C LYS A 37 -6.40 -1.67 3.44
N VAL A 38 -6.29 -2.84 4.05
CA VAL A 38 -5.10 -3.29 4.77
C VAL A 38 -4.27 -4.20 3.87
N ILE A 39 -2.97 -3.95 3.83
CA ILE A 39 -2.01 -4.84 3.17
C ILE A 39 -0.79 -5.02 4.05
N SER A 40 -0.41 -6.27 4.25
CA SER A 40 0.84 -6.63 4.93
C SER A 40 1.98 -6.60 3.93
N VAL A 41 3.08 -5.90 4.24
CA VAL A 41 4.23 -5.73 3.34
C VAL A 41 5.53 -5.97 4.07
N SER A 42 6.59 -6.27 3.32
CA SER A 42 7.96 -6.13 3.80
C SER A 42 8.71 -5.20 2.87
N SER A 43 9.00 -4.00 3.35
CA SER A 43 9.88 -3.07 2.62
C SER A 43 11.31 -3.59 2.51
N LYS A 44 11.71 -4.56 3.33
CA LYS A 44 13.05 -5.17 3.32
C LYS A 44 13.17 -6.23 2.23
N THR A 45 12.21 -7.14 2.14
CA THR A 45 12.25 -8.24 1.16
C THR A 45 11.56 -7.89 -0.16
N GLY A 46 10.75 -6.84 -0.18
CA GLY A 46 9.91 -6.48 -1.31
C GLY A 46 8.56 -7.21 -1.34
N GLU A 47 8.27 -8.03 -0.32
CA GLU A 47 7.00 -8.75 -0.21
C GLU A 47 5.81 -7.78 -0.27
N ASN A 48 4.87 -8.09 -1.16
CA ASN A 48 3.62 -7.35 -1.43
C ASN A 48 3.77 -5.88 -1.85
N ILE A 49 5.00 -5.41 -2.14
CA ILE A 49 5.22 -4.05 -2.64
C ILE A 49 4.61 -3.84 -4.02
N LYS A 50 4.64 -4.86 -4.89
CA LYS A 50 4.01 -4.80 -6.22
C LYS A 50 2.49 -4.67 -6.11
N GLU A 51 1.88 -5.38 -5.17
CA GLU A 51 0.45 -5.33 -4.91
C GLU A 51 0.04 -3.98 -4.30
N LEU A 52 0.81 -3.47 -3.33
CA LEU A 52 0.60 -2.12 -2.79
C LEU A 52 0.64 -1.05 -3.90
N LYS A 53 1.63 -1.11 -4.80
CA LYS A 53 1.69 -0.21 -5.96
C LYS A 53 0.40 -0.27 -6.77
N LYS A 54 -0.05 -1.48 -7.14
CA LYS A 54 -1.26 -1.68 -7.92
C LYS A 54 -2.51 -1.11 -7.24
N ILE A 55 -2.69 -1.33 -5.93
CA ILE A 55 -3.81 -0.76 -5.16
C ILE A 55 -3.78 0.77 -5.24
N ILE A 56 -2.61 1.40 -5.13
CA ILE A 56 -2.46 2.85 -5.24
C ILE A 56 -2.82 3.31 -6.67
N GLU A 57 -2.32 2.64 -7.71
CA GLU A 57 -2.64 2.98 -9.10
C GLU A 57 -4.16 2.90 -9.34
N ASP A 58 -4.80 1.81 -8.91
CA ASP A 58 -6.23 1.59 -9.07
C ASP A 58 -7.04 2.69 -8.36
N ILE A 59 -6.61 3.15 -7.17
CA ILE A 59 -7.28 4.26 -6.47
C ILE A 59 -7.13 5.57 -7.24
N ILE A 60 -5.94 5.87 -7.76
CA ILE A 60 -5.71 7.15 -8.47
C ILE A 60 -6.48 7.15 -9.80
N VAL A 61 -6.46 6.05 -10.56
CA VAL A 61 -7.21 5.90 -11.82
C VAL A 61 -8.72 6.01 -11.58
N ASN A 62 -9.25 5.32 -10.56
CA ASN A 62 -10.69 5.37 -10.26
C ASN A 62 -11.14 6.74 -9.73
N GLN A 63 -10.27 7.50 -9.05
CA GLN A 63 -10.61 8.84 -8.56
C GLN A 63 -10.56 9.90 -9.66
N ASN A 64 -9.67 9.76 -10.65
CA ASN A 64 -9.62 10.66 -11.80
C ASN A 64 -8.93 9.97 -13.00
N PRO A 65 -9.71 9.36 -13.92
CA PRO A 65 -9.15 8.61 -15.04
C PRO A 65 -8.37 9.50 -16.02
N TYR A 66 -8.61 10.81 -16.02
CA TYR A 66 -7.94 11.78 -16.91
C TYR A 66 -6.60 12.29 -16.36
N LYS A 67 -6.28 12.07 -15.07
CA LYS A 67 -5.00 12.49 -14.46
C LYS A 67 -3.91 11.42 -14.50
N TYR A 68 -4.26 10.16 -14.73
CA TYR A 68 -3.25 9.08 -14.86
C TYR A 68 -2.65 9.07 -16.28
N LYS A 69 -2.03 10.18 -16.69
CA LYS A 69 -1.00 10.11 -17.74
C LYS A 69 0.19 9.43 -17.09
N LYS A 70 0.45 8.17 -17.47
CA LYS A 70 1.63 7.42 -17.09
C LYS A 70 2.85 8.16 -17.63
N ASN A 71 3.33 9.16 -16.91
CA ASN A 71 4.64 9.72 -17.14
C ASN A 71 5.59 8.54 -16.87
N LYS A 72 6.16 7.99 -17.94
CA LYS A 72 7.16 6.94 -17.86
C LYS A 72 8.24 7.41 -16.89
N SER A 73 8.24 6.90 -15.67
CA SER A 73 9.44 6.53 -14.91
C SER A 73 10.63 7.49 -14.88
N GLU A 74 10.51 8.80 -15.13
CA GLU A 74 11.69 9.69 -15.15
C GLU A 74 12.24 9.90 -13.73
N GLY A 75 11.39 10.18 -12.73
CA GLY A 75 11.85 10.44 -11.36
C GLY A 75 12.36 9.22 -10.59
N ALA A 76 11.89 8.00 -10.91
CA ALA A 76 12.34 6.78 -10.25
C ALA A 76 13.71 6.31 -10.77
N VAL A 77 14.01 6.58 -12.04
CA VAL A 77 15.29 6.25 -12.67
C VAL A 77 16.40 7.18 -12.16
N GLU A 78 16.12 8.47 -11.95
CA GLU A 78 17.07 9.40 -11.31
C GLU A 78 17.42 9.01 -9.87
N THR A 79 16.46 8.48 -9.10
CA THR A 79 16.67 8.19 -7.68
C THR A 79 17.31 6.82 -7.43
N PHE A 80 17.00 5.81 -8.25
CA PHE A 80 17.38 4.42 -7.98
C PHE A 80 18.28 3.77 -9.03
N GLY A 81 18.72 4.51 -10.06
CA GLY A 81 19.80 4.16 -11.00
C GLY A 81 19.95 2.65 -11.26
N TYR A 82 19.13 2.11 -12.16
CA TYR A 82 19.34 0.76 -12.71
C TYR A 82 20.35 0.80 -13.84
#